data_AF-A0A9W6N2I0-F1
#
_entry.id   AF-A0A9W6N2I0-F1
#
_cell.length_a   1.000
_cell.length_b   1.000
_cell.length_c   1.000
_cell.angle_alpha   90.00
_cell.angle_beta   90.00
_cell.angle_gamma   90.00
#
_symmetry.space_group_name_H-M   'P 1'
#
loop_
_entity.id
_entity.type
_entity.pdbx_description
1 polymer ?
#
loop_
_entity_poly.entity_id
_entity_poly.type
_entity_poly.pdbx_seq_one_letter_code
_entity_poly.pdbx_strand_id
1 'polypeptide(L)'
;MWIPYDLMGALKPETPAPSVAASKADRTARDIVVGFFVRNPVTQTWEIDVRAEAVNRVYFRDVQGMKAEIAFYGDESGKLNEIIYRVQGGDPFAALAACRRDVDERLARWALELGRGMALAGWRVADPRHGARWRCTPFRPSALDIDLDAVEHVADDLKPLIRIYQRARNASDSAWRLLNANAVLRPWREGRAPFPPMAARNGRAITFDMLVHSGAAACCAGLRDRPLAEFVDMAREMGDRIASALERPDASDVDDEEARARLAPIASLADLAAREVLLAEIARRQGEALALAS
;
A
#
# COMPACT_ATOMS: atom_id res chain seq x y z
N MET A 1 -18.23 2.43 2.73
CA MET A 1 -17.08 2.11 3.60
C MET A 1 -15.78 2.30 2.81
N TRP A 2 -14.79 3.04 3.33
CA TRP A 2 -13.47 3.16 2.69
C TRP A 2 -12.58 2.02 3.19
N ILE A 3 -11.89 1.34 2.26
CA ILE A 3 -11.03 0.19 2.58
C ILE A 3 -9.67 0.45 1.94
N PRO A 4 -8.56 0.30 2.69
CA PRO A 4 -7.23 0.44 2.12
C PRO A 4 -6.99 -0.68 1.10
N TYR A 5 -6.53 -0.34 -0.10
CA TYR A 5 -6.04 -1.34 -1.05
C TYR A 5 -4.58 -1.67 -0.81
N ASP A 6 -4.15 -1.66 0.46
CA ASP A 6 -2.75 -1.80 0.75
C ASP A 6 -2.31 -3.24 0.51
N LEU A 7 -1.65 -3.43 -0.63
CA LEU A 7 -1.04 -4.69 -1.06
C LEU A 7 0.18 -5.03 -0.20
N MET A 8 0.60 -4.08 0.63
CA MET A 8 1.91 -4.04 1.27
C MET A 8 1.87 -3.76 2.78
N GLY A 9 0.75 -4.01 3.46
CA GLY A 9 0.58 -3.70 4.87
C GLY A 9 1.35 -4.63 5.84
N ALA A 10 1.18 -4.38 7.14
CA ALA A 10 1.79 -5.19 8.19
C ALA A 10 1.37 -6.67 8.11
N LEU A 11 2.30 -7.59 8.36
CA LEU A 11 2.06 -9.03 8.43
C LEU A 11 0.98 -9.37 9.47
N LYS A 12 -0.17 -9.88 9.02
CA LYS A 12 -1.25 -10.32 9.91
C LYS A 12 -1.07 -11.79 10.26
N PRO A 13 -1.04 -12.17 11.55
CA PRO A 13 -0.95 -13.57 11.94
C PRO A 13 -2.21 -14.33 11.53
N GLU A 14 -2.06 -15.50 10.92
CA GLU A 14 -3.15 -16.44 10.58
C GLU A 14 -3.25 -17.59 11.59
N THR A 15 -2.32 -17.65 12.55
CA THR A 15 -2.19 -18.73 13.53
C THR A 15 -2.30 -18.19 14.96
N PRO A 16 -2.64 -19.06 15.94
CA PRO A 16 -2.76 -18.65 17.34
C PRO A 16 -1.53 -17.93 17.88
N ALA A 17 -1.74 -17.01 18.83
CA ALA A 17 -0.68 -16.22 19.44
C ALA A 17 0.49 -17.04 20.02
N PRO A 18 0.29 -18.23 20.62
CA PRO A 18 1.40 -19.06 21.10
C PRO A 18 2.37 -19.49 20.00
N SER A 19 1.88 -19.89 18.82
CA SER A 19 2.73 -20.27 17.68
C SER A 19 3.55 -19.10 17.16
N VAL A 20 2.91 -17.93 17.05
CA VAL A 20 3.57 -16.68 16.63
C VAL A 20 4.65 -16.28 17.64
N ALA A 21 4.37 -16.39 18.94
CA ALA A 21 5.33 -16.07 20.00
C ALA A 21 6.51 -17.05 20.00
N ALA A 22 6.26 -18.36 19.89
CA ALA A 22 7.29 -19.38 19.83
C ALA A 22 8.23 -19.18 18.62
N SER A 23 7.66 -18.91 17.44
CA SER A 23 8.43 -18.61 16.23
C SER A 23 9.30 -17.35 16.37
N LYS A 24 8.78 -16.28 16.98
CA LYS A 24 9.55 -15.05 17.23
C LYS A 24 10.64 -15.23 18.27
N ALA A 25 10.44 -16.12 19.24
CA ALA A 25 11.40 -16.40 20.31
C ALA A 25 12.55 -17.30 19.84
N ASP A 26 12.27 -18.26 18.94
CA ASP A 26 13.29 -19.14 18.38
C ASP A 26 14.18 -18.37 17.38
N ARG A 27 15.46 -18.22 17.73
CA ARG A 27 16.49 -17.58 16.88
C ARG A 27 17.37 -18.59 16.15
N THR A 28 17.12 -19.88 16.30
CA THR A 28 17.90 -20.93 15.60
C THR A 28 17.59 -20.93 14.11
N ALA A 29 18.62 -21.19 13.30
CA ALA A 29 18.47 -21.35 11.86
C ALA A 29 17.54 -22.54 11.56
N ARG A 30 16.52 -22.28 10.73
CA ARG A 30 15.51 -23.26 10.34
C ARG A 30 14.87 -22.85 9.01
N ASP A 31 14.10 -23.77 8.44
CA ASP A 31 13.28 -23.46 7.27
C ASP A 31 12.25 -22.38 7.59
N ILE A 32 12.33 -21.27 6.87
CA ILE A 32 11.27 -20.28 6.75
C ILE A 32 10.82 -20.26 5.30
N VAL A 33 9.51 -20.32 5.07
CA VAL A 33 8.91 -20.27 3.73
C VAL A 33 8.29 -18.90 3.52
N VAL A 34 8.69 -18.21 2.46
CA VAL A 34 8.17 -16.90 2.05
C VAL A 34 7.58 -17.02 0.66
N GLY A 35 6.28 -16.78 0.52
CA GLY A 35 5.58 -16.81 -0.77
C GLY A 35 5.15 -15.40 -1.19
N PHE A 36 5.33 -15.08 -2.47
CA PHE A 36 4.93 -13.81 -3.07
C PHE A 36 3.91 -14.07 -4.18
N PHE A 37 2.71 -13.51 -4.04
CA PHE A 37 1.72 -13.47 -5.09
C PHE A 37 2.05 -12.34 -6.05
N VAL A 38 2.08 -12.62 -7.35
CA VAL A 38 2.34 -11.62 -8.39
C VAL A 38 1.02 -11.18 -9.05
N ARG A 39 1.03 -10.00 -9.65
CA ARG A 39 -0.08 -9.48 -10.45
C ARG A 39 0.38 -8.64 -11.61
N ASN A 40 -0.47 -8.58 -12.63
CA ASN A 40 -0.36 -7.63 -13.71
C ASN A 40 -1.01 -6.31 -13.27
N PRO A 41 -0.27 -5.19 -13.19
CA PRO A 41 -0.81 -3.90 -12.74
C PRO A 41 -1.76 -3.24 -13.76
N VAL A 42 -1.81 -3.72 -15.00
CA VAL A 42 -2.71 -3.21 -16.04
C VAL A 42 -4.07 -3.90 -15.95
N THR A 43 -4.10 -5.23 -15.92
CA THR A 43 -5.33 -6.02 -15.89
C THR A 43 -5.84 -6.31 -14.47
N GLN A 44 -5.01 -6.08 -13.46
CA GLN A 44 -5.27 -6.40 -12.05
C GLN A 44 -5.47 -7.89 -11.76
N THR A 45 -5.13 -8.78 -12.70
CA THR A 45 -5.17 -10.23 -12.52
C THR A 45 -4.01 -10.71 -11.66
N TRP A 46 -4.23 -11.75 -10.83
CA TRP A 46 -3.22 -12.32 -9.92
C TRP A 46 -2.33 -13.34 -10.63
N GLU A 47 -1.73 -12.87 -11.71
CA GLU A 47 -0.78 -13.57 -12.56
C GLU A 47 0.07 -12.52 -13.27
N ILE A 48 1.23 -12.90 -13.79
CA ILE A 48 1.97 -12.10 -14.76
C ILE A 48 2.17 -12.90 -16.04
N ASP A 49 2.44 -12.19 -17.14
CA ASP A 49 2.61 -12.79 -18.47
C ASP A 49 3.98 -13.46 -18.65
N VAL A 50 4.34 -14.32 -17.70
CA VAL A 50 5.54 -15.18 -17.70
C VAL A 50 5.05 -16.62 -17.57
N ARG A 51 5.48 -17.52 -18.46
CA ARG A 51 5.13 -18.94 -18.35
C ARG A 51 5.89 -19.56 -17.17
N ALA A 52 5.19 -20.19 -16.23
CA ALA A 52 5.83 -20.84 -15.08
C ALA A 52 6.80 -21.94 -15.53
N GLU A 53 6.46 -22.69 -16.59
CA GLU A 53 7.34 -23.71 -17.19
C GLU A 53 8.68 -23.15 -17.67
N ALA A 54 8.71 -21.91 -18.16
CA ALA A 54 9.94 -21.26 -18.60
C ALA A 54 10.88 -20.91 -17.43
N VAL A 55 10.35 -20.89 -16.20
CA VAL A 55 11.09 -20.61 -14.95
C VAL A 55 11.06 -21.80 -13.99
N ASN A 56 10.60 -22.98 -14.41
CA ASN A 56 10.34 -24.17 -13.58
C ASN A 56 11.62 -24.89 -13.09
N ARG A 57 12.76 -24.20 -13.11
CA ARG A 57 13.97 -24.68 -12.45
C ARG A 57 13.93 -24.22 -11.01
N VAL A 58 14.19 -25.13 -10.08
CA VAL A 58 14.48 -24.77 -8.70
C VAL A 58 15.85 -24.08 -8.69
N TYR A 59 15.88 -22.82 -8.24
CA TYR A 59 17.13 -22.06 -8.14
C TYR A 59 17.64 -22.12 -6.71
N PHE A 60 18.92 -22.45 -6.56
CA PHE A 60 19.62 -22.29 -5.30
C PHE A 60 20.47 -21.04 -5.38
N ARG A 61 20.24 -20.07 -4.49
CA ARG A 61 21.10 -18.88 -4.36
C ARG A 61 21.29 -18.50 -2.90
N ASP A 62 22.25 -17.63 -2.69
CA ASP A 62 22.34 -16.85 -1.47
C ASP A 62 21.43 -15.61 -1.58
N VAL A 63 20.57 -15.42 -0.59
CA VAL A 63 19.72 -14.24 -0.41
C VAL A 63 20.14 -13.59 0.91
N GLN A 64 21.08 -12.64 0.82
CA GLN A 64 21.61 -11.89 1.97
C GLN A 64 22.17 -12.76 3.09
N GLY A 65 23.01 -13.73 2.73
CA GLY A 65 23.63 -14.69 3.64
C GLY A 65 22.75 -15.88 3.99
N MET A 66 21.50 -15.92 3.52
CA MET A 66 20.61 -17.07 3.69
C MET A 66 20.62 -17.95 2.46
N LYS A 67 20.88 -19.25 2.65
CA LYS A 67 20.68 -20.24 1.59
C LYS A 67 19.21 -20.32 1.26
N ALA A 68 18.87 -20.03 0.00
CA ALA A 68 17.52 -19.98 -0.50
C ALA A 68 17.32 -20.98 -1.64
N GLU A 69 16.22 -21.73 -1.55
CA GLU A 69 15.63 -22.48 -2.65
C GLU A 69 14.44 -21.66 -3.18
N ILE A 70 14.44 -21.36 -4.48
CA ILE A 70 13.42 -20.52 -5.13
C ILE A 70 12.68 -21.36 -6.16
N ALA A 71 11.36 -21.39 -6.04
CA ALA A 71 10.46 -22.09 -6.94
C ALA A 71 9.38 -21.15 -7.48
N PHE A 72 8.97 -21.40 -8.71
CA PHE A 72 8.03 -20.58 -9.48
C PHE A 72 6.80 -21.41 -9.81
N TYR A 73 5.62 -20.90 -9.47
CA TYR A 73 4.36 -21.62 -9.63
C TYR A 73 3.45 -20.89 -10.60
N GLY A 74 2.81 -21.68 -11.46
CA GLY A 74 1.81 -21.21 -12.40
C GLY A 74 0.39 -21.38 -11.87
N ASP A 75 -0.53 -20.60 -12.42
CA ASP A 75 -1.96 -20.85 -12.31
C ASP A 75 -2.42 -21.96 -13.29
N GLU A 76 -3.73 -22.15 -13.41
CA GLU A 76 -4.34 -23.10 -14.34
C GLU A 76 -4.04 -22.77 -15.82
N SER A 77 -3.76 -21.50 -16.15
CA SER A 77 -3.34 -21.08 -17.49
C SER A 77 -1.84 -21.27 -17.77
N GLY A 78 -1.07 -21.72 -16.78
CA GLY A 78 0.38 -21.90 -16.87
C GLY A 78 1.18 -20.60 -16.74
N LYS A 79 0.51 -19.49 -16.41
CA LYS A 79 1.14 -18.18 -16.15
C LYS A 79 1.57 -18.08 -14.70
N LEU A 80 2.70 -17.40 -14.46
CA LEU A 80 3.27 -17.26 -13.14
C LEU A 80 2.30 -16.52 -12.20
N ASN A 81 1.93 -17.16 -11.11
CA ASN A 81 1.03 -16.61 -10.09
C ASN A 81 1.71 -16.44 -8.71
N GLU A 82 2.73 -17.25 -8.42
CA GLU A 82 3.41 -17.25 -7.13
C GLU A 82 4.90 -17.57 -7.26
N ILE A 83 5.72 -16.89 -6.46
CA ILE A 83 7.15 -17.16 -6.28
C ILE A 83 7.36 -17.55 -4.82
N ILE A 84 7.94 -18.73 -4.57
CA ILE A 84 8.16 -19.26 -3.23
C ILE A 84 9.64 -19.39 -2.96
N TYR A 85 10.07 -18.84 -1.83
CA TYR A 85 11.39 -18.96 -1.25
C TYR A 85 11.32 -19.88 -0.04
N ARG A 86 12.19 -20.87 0.03
CA ARG A 86 12.52 -21.60 1.26
C ARG A 86 13.92 -21.19 1.68
N VAL A 87 14.03 -20.49 2.81
CA VAL A 87 15.30 -19.96 3.31
C VAL A 87 15.66 -20.55 4.66
N GLN A 88 16.96 -20.74 4.90
CA GLN A 88 17.49 -21.08 6.21
C GLN A 88 17.72 -19.80 7.02
N GLY A 89 16.83 -19.49 7.96
CA GLY A 89 16.87 -18.25 8.74
C GLY A 89 16.43 -18.43 10.20
N GLY A 90 16.80 -17.48 11.06
CA GLY A 90 16.41 -17.45 12.48
C GLY A 90 15.28 -16.47 12.81
N ASP A 91 14.86 -15.65 11.85
CA ASP A 91 13.80 -14.65 12.03
C ASP A 91 12.90 -14.61 10.78
N PRO A 92 11.60 -14.92 10.91
CA PRO A 92 10.65 -14.87 9.79
C PRO A 92 10.54 -13.50 9.11
N PHE A 93 10.72 -12.41 9.85
CA PHE A 93 10.61 -11.05 9.33
C PHE A 93 11.87 -10.64 8.57
N ALA A 94 13.05 -11.02 9.06
CA ALA A 94 14.30 -10.83 8.33
C ALA A 94 14.34 -11.68 7.04
N ALA A 95 13.80 -12.91 7.11
CA ALA A 95 13.63 -13.77 5.93
C ALA A 95 12.70 -13.13 4.89
N LEU A 96 11.53 -12.61 5.30
CA LEU A 96 10.65 -11.88 4.40
C LEU A 96 11.38 -10.71 3.75
N ALA A 97 12.09 -9.91 4.54
CA ALA A 97 12.79 -8.72 4.07
C ALA A 97 13.84 -9.03 3.00
N ALA A 98 14.67 -10.03 3.26
CA ALA A 98 15.69 -10.46 2.31
C ALA A 98 15.09 -11.02 1.01
N CYS A 99 14.09 -11.90 1.13
CA CYS A 99 13.40 -12.45 -0.04
C CYS A 99 12.65 -11.37 -0.82
N ARG A 100 12.14 -10.35 -0.12
CA ARG A 100 11.40 -9.24 -0.73
C ARG A 100 12.30 -8.40 -1.64
N ARG A 101 13.49 -8.04 -1.16
CA ARG A 101 14.49 -7.33 -1.97
C ARG A 101 14.87 -8.14 -3.21
N ASP A 102 15.10 -9.44 -3.06
CA ASP A 102 15.42 -10.34 -4.19
C ASP A 102 14.31 -10.36 -5.25
N VAL A 103 13.05 -10.50 -4.84
CA VAL A 103 11.93 -10.58 -5.78
C VAL A 103 11.65 -9.23 -6.43
N ASP A 104 11.77 -8.11 -5.71
CA ASP A 104 11.60 -6.77 -6.31
C ASP A 104 12.67 -6.51 -7.38
N GLU A 105 13.95 -6.83 -7.12
CA GLU A 105 15.02 -6.73 -8.12
C GLU A 105 14.74 -7.61 -9.35
N ARG A 106 14.26 -8.83 -9.12
CA ARG A 106 13.92 -9.77 -10.19
C ARG A 106 12.76 -9.28 -11.05
N LEU A 107 11.67 -8.81 -10.42
CA LEU A 107 10.52 -8.27 -11.14
C LEU A 107 10.89 -6.99 -11.89
N ALA A 108 11.73 -6.12 -11.32
CA ALA A 108 12.24 -4.94 -12.03
C ALA A 108 13.05 -5.33 -13.27
N ARG A 109 13.95 -6.31 -13.13
CA ARG A 109 14.74 -6.83 -14.25
C ARG A 109 13.86 -7.45 -15.33
N TRP A 110 12.88 -8.26 -14.95
CA TRP A 110 11.96 -8.89 -15.90
C TRP A 110 11.04 -7.89 -16.58
N ALA A 111 10.57 -6.87 -15.86
CA ALA A 111 9.78 -5.78 -16.44
C ALA A 111 10.57 -5.04 -17.52
N LEU A 112 11.87 -4.77 -17.28
CA LEU A 112 12.77 -4.17 -18.26
C LEU A 112 12.98 -5.07 -19.48
N GLU A 113 13.26 -6.35 -19.28
CA GLU A 113 13.58 -7.28 -20.36
C GLU A 113 12.37 -7.65 -21.22
N LEU A 114 11.20 -7.80 -20.61
CA LEU A 114 9.99 -8.30 -21.28
C LEU A 114 9.03 -7.19 -21.70
N GLY A 115 9.22 -5.94 -21.22
CA GLY A 115 8.32 -4.82 -21.51
C GLY A 115 6.90 -5.08 -21.00
N ARG A 116 6.77 -5.72 -19.84
CA ARG A 116 5.49 -6.07 -19.21
C ARG A 116 5.45 -5.51 -17.80
N GLY A 117 4.29 -4.99 -17.40
CA GLY A 117 4.06 -4.57 -16.02
C GLY A 117 4.00 -5.78 -15.10
N MET A 118 4.76 -5.74 -14.01
CA MET A 118 4.81 -6.80 -13.01
C MET A 118 4.83 -6.15 -11.64
N ALA A 119 3.99 -6.61 -10.73
CA ALA A 119 3.95 -6.11 -9.37
C ALA A 119 3.63 -7.24 -8.40
N LEU A 120 3.93 -7.01 -7.13
CA LEU A 120 3.46 -7.88 -6.06
C LEU A 120 2.01 -7.56 -5.72
N ALA A 121 1.23 -8.62 -5.58
CA ALA A 121 -0.15 -8.59 -5.11
C ALA A 121 -0.22 -8.78 -3.59
N GLY A 122 0.74 -9.50 -3.02
CA GLY A 122 0.80 -9.78 -1.59
C GLY A 122 1.83 -10.84 -1.29
N TRP A 123 1.92 -11.24 -0.03
CA TRP A 123 2.84 -12.28 0.43
C TRP A 123 2.31 -13.07 1.61
N ARG A 124 2.98 -14.18 1.88
CA ARG A 124 2.78 -15.03 3.03
C ARG A 124 4.11 -15.48 3.59
N VAL A 125 4.16 -15.66 4.90
CA VAL A 125 5.31 -16.21 5.61
C VAL A 125 4.81 -17.39 6.42
N ALA A 126 5.52 -18.51 6.36
CA ALA A 126 5.27 -19.66 7.19
C ALA A 126 6.57 -20.11 7.87
N ASP A 127 6.46 -20.41 9.16
CA ASP A 127 7.48 -21.10 9.95
C ASP A 127 6.94 -22.50 10.25
N PRO A 128 7.31 -23.52 9.45
CA PRO A 128 6.80 -24.88 9.62
C PRO A 128 7.15 -25.49 10.97
N ARG A 129 8.29 -25.12 11.57
CA ARG A 129 8.76 -25.69 12.83
C ARG A 129 7.82 -25.36 13.99
N HIS A 130 7.32 -24.13 14.03
CA HIS A 130 6.42 -23.64 15.09
C HIS A 130 4.95 -23.59 14.65
N GLY A 131 4.67 -23.97 13.40
CA GLY A 131 3.35 -23.89 12.80
C GLY A 131 2.82 -22.45 12.70
N ALA A 132 3.70 -21.44 12.69
CA ALA A 132 3.32 -20.03 12.66
C ALA A 132 3.14 -19.57 11.21
N ARG A 133 2.09 -18.78 10.95
CA ARG A 133 1.80 -18.25 9.61
C ARG A 133 1.37 -16.80 9.68
N TRP A 134 1.78 -16.05 8.67
CA TRP A 134 1.38 -14.68 8.45
C TRP A 134 1.03 -14.46 7.00
N ARG A 135 0.11 -13.54 6.73
CA ARG A 135 -0.29 -13.19 5.38
C ARG A 135 -0.53 -11.69 5.26
N CYS A 136 -0.20 -11.16 4.09
CA CYS A 136 -0.61 -9.86 3.61
C CYS A 136 -1.11 -10.03 2.17
N THR A 137 -2.43 -10.08 1.96
CA THR A 137 -3.03 -10.05 0.62
C THR A 137 -4.22 -9.10 0.64
N PRO A 138 -4.52 -8.43 -0.47
CA PRO A 138 -5.61 -7.46 -0.52
C PRO A 138 -6.94 -8.17 -0.25
N PHE A 139 -7.72 -7.53 0.62
CA PHE A 139 -9.08 -7.92 0.92
C PHE A 139 -9.96 -7.68 -0.32
N ARG A 140 -10.84 -8.64 -0.67
CA ARG A 140 -11.86 -8.43 -1.71
C ARG A 140 -13.13 -7.93 -1.03
N PRO A 141 -13.42 -6.61 -1.07
CA PRO A 141 -14.64 -6.10 -0.45
C PRO A 141 -15.89 -6.54 -1.23
N SER A 142 -17.02 -6.57 -0.52
CA SER A 142 -18.34 -6.78 -1.11
C SER A 142 -18.68 -5.68 -2.12
N ALA A 143 -19.57 -6.00 -3.07
CA ALA A 143 -20.17 -5.01 -3.95
C ALA A 143 -20.91 -3.95 -3.11
N LEU A 144 -20.85 -2.69 -3.56
CA LEU A 144 -21.54 -1.57 -2.93
C LEU A 144 -22.63 -1.07 -3.87
N ASP A 145 -23.75 -0.68 -3.30
CA ASP A 145 -24.76 0.10 -4.02
C ASP A 145 -24.24 1.52 -4.26
N ILE A 146 -24.54 2.05 -5.45
CA ILE A 146 -24.23 3.42 -5.83
C ILE A 146 -25.52 4.25 -5.81
N ASP A 147 -25.48 5.38 -5.11
CA ASP A 147 -26.49 6.42 -5.21
C ASP A 147 -26.15 7.29 -6.42
N LEU A 148 -26.92 7.14 -7.51
CA LEU A 148 -26.67 7.87 -8.75
C LEU A 148 -26.98 9.37 -8.63
N ASP A 149 -27.98 9.73 -7.84
CA ASP A 149 -28.39 11.13 -7.64
C ASP A 149 -27.29 11.91 -6.92
N ALA A 150 -26.63 11.27 -5.94
CA ALA A 150 -25.49 11.83 -5.23
C ALA A 150 -24.24 12.03 -6.11
N VAL A 151 -24.10 11.27 -7.20
CA VAL A 151 -22.90 11.26 -8.06
C VAL A 151 -23.02 12.21 -9.26
N GLU A 152 -24.23 12.52 -9.69
CA GLU A 152 -24.48 13.35 -10.89
C GLU A 152 -24.05 14.82 -10.71
N HIS A 153 -24.03 15.33 -9.48
CA HIS A 153 -23.93 16.76 -9.18
C HIS A 153 -22.60 17.18 -8.53
N VAL A 154 -21.50 17.12 -9.28
CA VAL A 154 -20.18 17.61 -8.84
C VAL A 154 -19.80 18.89 -9.60
N ALA A 155 -19.44 19.94 -8.85
CA ALA A 155 -18.97 21.21 -9.39
C ALA A 155 -17.70 21.06 -10.27
N ASP A 156 -17.62 21.83 -11.36
CA ASP A 156 -16.58 21.68 -12.39
C ASP A 156 -15.14 21.86 -11.87
N ASP A 157 -14.94 22.74 -10.90
CA ASP A 157 -13.65 23.04 -10.28
C ASP A 157 -13.15 21.91 -9.35
N LEU A 158 -14.04 21.03 -8.86
CA LEU A 158 -13.68 19.83 -8.09
C LEU A 158 -13.31 18.63 -8.97
N LYS A 159 -13.80 18.59 -10.22
CA LYS A 159 -13.56 17.46 -11.15
C LYS A 159 -12.06 17.14 -11.34
N PRO A 160 -11.14 18.11 -11.50
CA PRO A 160 -9.71 17.82 -11.59
C PRO A 160 -9.16 17.13 -10.34
N LEU A 161 -9.55 17.57 -9.14
CA LEU A 161 -9.09 16.96 -7.88
C LEU A 161 -9.65 15.56 -7.70
N ILE A 162 -10.91 15.32 -8.08
CA ILE A 162 -11.52 13.98 -8.05
C ILE A 162 -10.79 13.01 -8.99
N ARG A 163 -10.37 13.47 -10.18
CA ARG A 163 -9.53 12.66 -11.09
C ARG A 163 -8.18 12.32 -10.47
N ILE A 164 -7.56 13.27 -9.75
CA ILE A 164 -6.30 13.01 -9.03
C ILE A 164 -6.54 12.03 -7.88
N TYR A 165 -7.61 12.18 -7.11
CA TYR A 165 -8.00 11.22 -6.08
C TYR A 165 -8.23 9.81 -6.66
N GLN A 166 -8.89 9.70 -7.81
CA GLN A 166 -9.04 8.42 -8.52
C GLN A 166 -7.67 7.79 -8.86
N ARG A 167 -6.68 8.60 -9.29
CA ARG A 167 -5.31 8.11 -9.51
C ARG A 167 -4.65 7.64 -8.22
N ALA A 168 -4.86 8.33 -7.09
CA ALA A 168 -4.39 7.87 -5.79
C ALA A 168 -4.98 6.50 -5.43
N ARG A 169 -6.30 6.32 -5.61
CA ARG A 169 -7.00 5.05 -5.35
C ARG A 169 -6.55 3.91 -6.24
N ASN A 170 -6.20 4.20 -7.49
CA ASN A 170 -5.76 3.21 -8.47
C ASN A 170 -4.24 2.97 -8.42
N ALA A 171 -3.49 3.73 -7.61
CA ALA A 171 -2.04 3.58 -7.52
C ALA A 171 -1.68 2.21 -6.92
N SER A 172 -0.91 1.45 -7.72
CA SER A 172 -0.35 0.16 -7.35
C SER A 172 0.76 0.25 -6.29
N ASP A 173 1.35 1.43 -6.16
CA ASP A 173 2.50 1.73 -5.31
C ASP A 173 2.16 2.86 -4.31
N SER A 174 2.71 2.75 -3.11
CA SER A 174 2.42 3.66 -2.00
C SER A 174 3.01 5.05 -2.20
N ALA A 175 4.16 5.18 -2.88
CA ALA A 175 4.75 6.47 -3.19
C ALA A 175 3.87 7.25 -4.18
N TRP A 176 3.44 6.60 -5.26
CA TRP A 176 2.49 7.21 -6.20
C TRP A 176 1.14 7.54 -5.55
N ARG A 177 0.63 6.68 -4.65
CA ARG A 177 -0.59 6.96 -3.88
C ARG A 177 -0.43 8.24 -3.07
N LEU A 178 0.67 8.38 -2.32
CA LEU A 178 0.95 9.55 -1.50
C LEU A 178 1.09 10.83 -2.34
N LEU A 179 1.84 10.78 -3.44
CA LEU A 179 2.03 11.94 -4.32
C LEU A 179 0.70 12.46 -4.88
N ASN A 180 -0.18 11.56 -5.34
CA ASN A 180 -1.51 11.94 -5.82
C ASN A 180 -2.41 12.45 -4.68
N ALA A 181 -2.40 11.82 -3.51
CA ALA A 181 -3.15 12.30 -2.35
C ALA A 181 -2.70 13.69 -1.90
N ASN A 182 -1.38 13.95 -1.86
CA ASN A 182 -0.81 15.25 -1.54
C ASN A 182 -1.21 16.33 -2.56
N ALA A 183 -1.33 15.98 -3.84
CA ALA A 183 -1.81 16.91 -4.86
C ALA A 183 -3.26 17.38 -4.61
N VAL A 184 -4.10 16.55 -3.98
CA VAL A 184 -5.45 16.92 -3.50
C VAL A 184 -5.38 17.73 -2.20
N LEU A 185 -4.57 17.27 -1.24
CA LEU A 185 -4.49 17.86 0.11
C LEU A 185 -3.80 19.22 0.14
N ARG A 186 -2.87 19.50 -0.79
CA ARG A 186 -2.13 20.77 -0.86
C ARG A 186 -3.02 22.01 -1.02
N PRO A 187 -3.90 22.13 -2.03
CA PRO A 187 -4.81 23.28 -2.12
C PRO A 187 -5.76 23.36 -0.92
N TRP A 188 -6.13 22.21 -0.32
CA TRP A 188 -6.88 22.18 0.94
C TRP A 188 -6.06 22.69 2.14
N ARG A 189 -4.75 22.49 2.17
CA ARG A 189 -3.89 22.99 3.24
C ARG A 189 -3.62 24.49 3.11
N GLU A 190 -3.39 24.95 1.89
CA GLU A 190 -3.00 26.33 1.54
C GLU A 190 -4.20 27.28 1.41
N GLY A 191 -5.38 26.72 1.27
CA GLY A 191 -6.58 27.50 1.08
C GLY A 191 -6.77 28.15 -0.25
N ARG A 192 -6.34 27.44 -1.27
CA ARG A 192 -6.62 27.79 -2.65
C ARG A 192 -7.90 27.11 -3.12
N ALA A 193 -8.54 27.74 -4.11
CA ALA A 193 -9.65 27.15 -4.84
C ALA A 193 -9.30 25.70 -5.25
N PRO A 194 -10.24 24.75 -5.16
CA PRO A 194 -11.68 24.91 -4.89
C PRO A 194 -12.07 24.98 -3.40
N PHE A 195 -11.12 24.98 -2.45
CA PHE A 195 -11.44 24.92 -1.02
C PHE A 195 -11.64 26.32 -0.39
N PRO A 196 -12.58 26.49 0.56
CA PRO A 196 -12.89 27.78 1.20
C PRO A 196 -11.78 28.20 2.16
N PRO A 197 -11.47 29.48 2.44
CA PRO A 197 -10.33 29.96 3.26
C PRO A 197 -10.08 29.23 4.61
N MET A 198 -8.84 29.25 5.12
CA MET A 198 -8.39 28.36 6.21
C MET A 198 -9.23 28.49 7.48
N ALA A 199 -9.70 29.70 7.80
CA ALA A 199 -10.57 29.99 8.94
C ALA A 199 -11.90 29.20 8.93
N ALA A 200 -12.41 28.84 7.75
CA ALA A 200 -13.65 28.06 7.58
C ALA A 200 -13.43 26.53 7.67
N ARG A 201 -12.18 26.07 7.86
CA ARG A 201 -11.81 24.64 7.89
C ARG A 201 -11.33 24.16 9.25
N ASN A 202 -11.32 25.04 10.24
CA ASN A 202 -10.91 24.73 11.60
C ASN A 202 -11.81 23.62 12.18
N GLY A 203 -11.21 22.60 12.79
CA GLY A 203 -11.93 21.54 13.52
C GLY A 203 -11.82 20.12 12.94
N ARG A 204 -11.16 19.91 11.79
CA ARG A 204 -10.88 18.54 11.32
C ARG A 204 -9.72 17.93 12.09
N ALA A 205 -9.97 16.80 12.73
CA ALA A 205 -8.97 16.02 13.44
C ALA A 205 -8.82 14.62 12.82
N ILE A 206 -7.65 14.01 13.01
CA ILE A 206 -7.43 12.60 12.69
C ILE A 206 -8.16 11.75 13.72
N THR A 207 -9.16 10.97 13.28
CA THR A 207 -9.92 10.09 14.16
C THR A 207 -9.21 8.75 14.37
N PHE A 208 -9.57 8.04 15.44
CA PHE A 208 -9.11 6.67 15.63
C PHE A 208 -9.52 5.75 14.47
N ASP A 209 -10.74 5.90 13.96
CA ASP A 209 -11.23 5.12 12.81
C ASP A 209 -10.37 5.36 11.56
N MET A 210 -9.92 6.59 11.32
CA MET A 210 -9.01 6.87 10.21
C MET A 210 -7.69 6.12 10.37
N LEU A 211 -7.13 6.08 11.59
CA LEU A 211 -5.88 5.37 11.88
C LEU A 211 -6.04 3.85 11.76
N VAL A 212 -7.18 3.30 12.20
CA VAL A 212 -7.48 1.87 12.08
C VAL A 212 -7.65 1.50 10.62
N HIS A 213 -8.48 2.24 9.87
CA HIS A 213 -8.75 1.95 8.48
C HIS A 213 -7.52 2.11 7.59
N SER A 214 -6.65 3.10 7.83
CA SER A 214 -5.43 3.26 7.05
C SER A 214 -4.32 2.26 7.42
N GLY A 215 -4.48 1.50 8.51
CA GLY A 215 -3.42 0.69 9.10
C GLY A 215 -2.34 1.50 9.82
N ALA A 216 -2.51 2.82 9.96
CA ALA A 216 -1.53 3.71 10.59
C ALA A 216 -1.61 3.72 12.12
N ALA A 217 -2.55 3.00 12.74
CA ALA A 217 -2.71 2.96 14.20
C ALA A 217 -1.42 2.56 14.94
N ALA A 218 -0.60 1.67 14.37
CA ALA A 218 0.65 1.23 15.01
C ALA A 218 1.80 2.24 14.85
N CYS A 219 1.91 2.93 13.71
CA CYS A 219 3.04 3.82 13.41
C CYS A 219 2.74 5.32 13.62
N CYS A 220 1.47 5.69 13.68
CA CYS A 220 1.00 7.07 13.78
C CYS A 220 -0.03 7.27 14.91
N ALA A 221 -0.01 6.45 15.96
CA ALA A 221 -0.90 6.57 17.12
C ALA A 221 -0.93 7.98 17.73
N GLY A 222 0.23 8.68 17.73
CA GLY A 222 0.35 10.04 18.26
C GLY A 222 -0.42 11.12 17.48
N LEU A 223 -0.92 10.80 16.29
CA LEU A 223 -1.77 11.71 15.49
C LEU A 223 -3.23 11.69 15.91
N ARG A 224 -3.66 10.74 16.76
CA ARG A 224 -5.05 10.66 17.21
C ARG A 224 -5.50 11.99 17.83
N ASP A 225 -6.66 12.47 17.40
CA ASP A 225 -7.30 13.71 17.84
C ASP A 225 -6.47 14.98 17.53
N ARG A 226 -5.37 14.86 16.77
CA ARG A 226 -4.58 16.01 16.27
C ARG A 226 -5.25 16.64 15.05
N PRO A 227 -5.04 17.95 14.83
CA PRO A 227 -5.50 18.61 13.61
C PRO A 227 -5.02 17.89 12.34
N LEU A 228 -5.93 17.68 11.40
CA LEU A 228 -5.63 17.08 10.09
C LEU A 228 -4.53 17.85 9.35
N ALA A 229 -4.46 19.18 9.54
CA ALA A 229 -3.43 20.02 8.95
C ALA A 229 -2.00 19.61 9.35
N GLU A 230 -1.78 19.19 10.60
CA GLU A 230 -0.46 18.72 11.08
C GLU A 230 -0.04 17.45 10.33
N PHE A 231 -0.97 16.53 10.11
CA PHE A 231 -0.71 15.34 9.31
C PHE A 231 -0.41 15.68 7.85
N VAL A 232 -1.15 16.62 7.25
CA VAL A 232 -0.92 17.02 5.86
C VAL A 232 0.46 17.64 5.67
N ASP A 233 0.93 18.43 6.63
CA ASP A 233 2.29 19.01 6.59
C ASP A 233 3.36 17.90 6.63
N MET A 234 3.22 16.93 7.53
CA MET A 234 4.09 15.75 7.62
C MET A 234 4.07 14.91 6.32
N ALA A 235 2.88 14.64 5.79
CA ALA A 235 2.70 13.84 4.57
C ALA A 235 3.29 14.55 3.34
N ARG A 236 3.23 15.88 3.28
CA ARG A 236 3.84 16.68 2.23
C ARG A 236 5.36 16.56 2.25
N GLU A 237 6.00 16.73 3.40
CA GLU A 237 7.46 16.60 3.52
C GLU A 237 7.95 15.24 3.03
N MET A 238 7.21 14.17 3.34
CA MET A 238 7.56 12.84 2.84
C MET A 238 7.34 12.72 1.33
N GLY A 239 6.28 13.32 0.80
CA GLY A 239 6.05 13.42 -0.65
C GLY A 239 7.18 14.16 -1.38
N ASP A 240 7.68 15.25 -0.81
CA ASP A 240 8.78 16.03 -1.38
C ASP A 240 10.09 15.23 -1.39
N ARG A 241 10.36 14.44 -0.33
CA ARG A 241 11.49 13.50 -0.29
C ARG A 241 11.39 12.43 -1.37
N ILE A 242 10.21 11.83 -1.54
CA ILE A 242 9.95 10.84 -2.59
C ILE A 242 10.15 11.44 -3.99
N ALA A 243 9.57 12.62 -4.24
CA ALA A 243 9.74 13.30 -5.52
C ALA A 243 11.22 13.59 -5.81
N SER A 244 11.96 14.06 -4.80
CA SER A 244 13.40 14.31 -4.91
C SER A 244 14.20 13.03 -5.18
N ALA A 245 13.82 11.90 -4.56
CA ALA A 245 14.45 10.61 -4.78
C ALA A 245 14.24 10.08 -6.21
N LEU A 246 13.06 10.34 -6.81
CA LEU A 246 12.81 10.00 -8.21
C LEU A 246 13.69 10.80 -9.18
N GLU A 247 14.04 12.05 -8.81
CA GLU A 247 14.96 12.89 -9.60
C GLU A 247 16.43 12.54 -9.37
N ARG A 248 16.78 12.02 -8.18
CA ARG A 248 18.15 11.69 -7.76
C ARG A 248 18.20 10.31 -7.07
N PRO A 249 18.18 9.21 -7.84
CA PRO A 249 18.10 7.85 -7.30
C PRO A 249 19.26 7.50 -6.37
N ASP A 250 20.46 8.02 -6.66
CA ASP A 250 21.70 7.66 -5.94
C ASP A 250 21.86 8.30 -4.55
N ALA A 251 20.95 9.22 -4.17
CA ALA A 251 21.05 10.03 -2.96
C ALA A 251 20.01 9.68 -1.88
N SER A 252 19.29 8.56 -2.05
CA SER A 252 18.00 8.35 -1.39
C SER A 252 17.96 7.09 -0.52
N ASP A 253 17.71 7.28 0.78
CA ASP A 253 17.28 6.24 1.74
C ASP A 253 15.83 5.75 1.51
N VAL A 254 15.13 6.22 0.46
CA VAL A 254 13.71 5.87 0.16
C VAL A 254 13.55 4.39 -0.25
N ASP A 255 14.64 3.72 -0.58
CA ASP A 255 14.67 2.29 -0.88
C ASP A 255 14.87 1.38 0.35
N ASP A 256 15.00 1.96 1.55
CA ASP A 256 14.99 1.16 2.78
C ASP A 256 13.62 0.49 2.98
N GLU A 257 13.64 -0.80 3.27
CA GLU A 257 12.44 -1.61 3.45
C GLU A 257 11.62 -1.15 4.65
N GLU A 258 12.29 -0.65 5.70
CA GLU A 258 11.63 -0.03 6.84
C GLU A 258 10.93 1.28 6.44
N ALA A 259 11.54 2.07 5.56
CA ALA A 259 10.92 3.28 5.01
C ALA A 259 9.69 2.94 4.14
N ARG A 260 9.78 1.90 3.30
CA ARG A 260 8.65 1.43 2.47
C ARG A 260 7.50 0.87 3.33
N ALA A 261 7.80 0.11 4.38
CA ALA A 261 6.81 -0.43 5.31
C ALA A 261 6.08 0.67 6.08
N ARG A 262 6.77 1.78 6.41
CA ARG A 262 6.16 2.96 7.05
C ARG A 262 5.38 3.83 6.06
N LEU A 263 5.79 3.87 4.79
CA LEU A 263 5.15 4.66 3.76
C LEU A 263 3.72 4.20 3.48
N ALA A 264 3.47 2.89 3.45
CA ALA A 264 2.19 2.35 3.02
C ALA A 264 0.99 2.75 3.91
N PRO A 265 1.09 2.69 5.26
CA PRO A 265 0.05 3.21 6.15
C PRO A 265 -0.14 4.72 6.04
N ILE A 266 0.94 5.48 5.86
CA ILE A 266 0.86 6.95 5.73
C ILE A 266 0.21 7.34 4.40
N ALA A 267 0.59 6.70 3.29
CA ALA A 267 -0.02 6.89 1.99
C ALA A 267 -1.52 6.56 2.01
N SER A 268 -1.88 5.49 2.73
CA SER A 268 -3.28 5.10 2.95
C SER A 268 -4.04 6.14 3.80
N LEU A 269 -3.40 6.71 4.83
CA LEU A 269 -3.98 7.79 5.63
C LEU A 269 -4.14 9.09 4.82
N ALA A 270 -3.19 9.41 3.93
CA ALA A 270 -3.26 10.55 3.03
C ALA A 270 -4.37 10.39 1.99
N ASP A 271 -4.52 9.20 1.40
CA ASP A 271 -5.63 8.87 0.50
C ASP A 271 -7.00 9.01 1.20
N LEU A 272 -7.13 8.48 2.41
CA LEU A 272 -8.33 8.64 3.23
C LEU A 272 -8.60 10.11 3.56
N ALA A 273 -7.59 10.86 3.98
CA ALA A 273 -7.71 12.29 4.24
C ALA A 273 -8.16 13.06 2.98
N ALA A 274 -7.60 12.75 1.81
CA ALA A 274 -7.97 13.36 0.54
C ALA A 274 -9.45 13.10 0.21
N ARG A 275 -9.93 11.88 0.44
CA ARG A 275 -11.36 11.54 0.33
C ARG A 275 -12.22 12.39 1.26
N GLU A 276 -11.86 12.46 2.55
CA GLU A 276 -12.65 13.16 3.56
C GLU A 276 -12.75 14.66 3.28
N VAL A 277 -11.68 15.31 2.81
CA VAL A 277 -11.72 16.74 2.44
C VAL A 277 -12.56 16.99 1.20
N LEU A 278 -12.52 16.10 0.19
CA LEU A 278 -13.32 16.21 -1.01
C LEU A 278 -14.81 16.02 -0.72
N LEU A 279 -15.17 14.95 0.00
CA LEU A 279 -16.57 14.65 0.34
C LEU A 279 -17.21 15.77 1.16
N ALA A 280 -16.45 16.33 2.09
CA ALA A 280 -16.94 17.43 2.88
C ALA A 280 -17.14 18.71 2.09
N GLU A 281 -16.26 18.99 1.14
CA GLU A 281 -16.42 20.15 0.28
C GLU A 281 -17.63 20.00 -0.66
N ILE A 282 -17.86 18.79 -1.18
CA ILE A 282 -19.07 18.46 -1.94
C ILE A 282 -20.32 18.67 -1.07
N ALA A 283 -20.34 18.09 0.14
CA ALA A 283 -21.47 18.20 1.06
C ALA A 283 -21.75 19.66 1.48
N ARG A 284 -20.69 20.45 1.74
CA ARG A 284 -20.82 21.89 2.05
C ARG A 284 -21.51 22.64 0.93
N ARG A 285 -21.08 22.44 -0.32
CA ARG A 285 -21.65 23.11 -1.50
C ARG A 285 -23.08 22.66 -1.79
N GLN A 286 -23.39 21.37 -1.57
CA GLN A 286 -24.76 20.87 -1.69
C GLN A 286 -25.68 21.50 -0.62
N GLY A 287 -25.21 21.61 0.62
CA GLY A 287 -25.95 22.29 1.69
C GLY A 287 -26.19 23.77 1.39
N GLU A 288 -25.19 24.48 0.84
CA GLU A 288 -25.34 25.88 0.41
C GLU A 288 -26.32 26.04 -0.75
N ALA A 289 -26.27 25.14 -1.75
CA ALA A 289 -27.22 25.15 -2.86
C ALA A 289 -28.66 24.91 -2.39
N LEU A 290 -28.86 23.98 -1.44
CA LEU A 290 -30.18 23.72 -0.84
C LEU A 290 -30.68 24.92 -0.03
N ALA A 291 -29.81 25.56 0.75
CA ALA A 291 -30.16 26.75 1.54
C ALA A 291 -30.48 27.99 0.69
N LEU A 292 -29.91 28.10 -0.52
CA LEU A 292 -30.22 29.15 -1.48
C LEU A 292 -31.52 28.88 -2.25
N ALA A 293 -32.00 27.63 -2.28
CA ALA A 293 -33.23 27.21 -2.97
C ALA A 293 -34.47 27.21 -2.07
N SER A 294 -34.30 27.31 -0.74
CA SER A 294 -35.36 27.39 0.29
C SER A 294 -35.69 28.83 0.68
#